data_AF-A0A8T4JQ93-F1
#
_entry.id   AF-A0A8T4JQ93-F1
#
_cell.length_a   1.000
_cell.length_b   1.000
_cell.length_c   1.000
_cell.angle_alpha   90.00
_cell.angle_beta   90.00
_cell.angle_gamma   90.00
#
_symmetry.space_group_name_H-M   'P 1'
#
loop_
_entity.id
_entity.type
_entity.pdbx_description
1 polymer ?
#
loop_
_entity_poly.entity_id
_entity_poly.type
_entity_poly.pdbx_seq_one_letter_code
_entity_poly.pdbx_strand_id
1 'polypeptide(L)'
;MKKEKVIVPTRMKTIILSIAIAIILSAFVIYFINAVYPRPSWEDFCGGERTALKGSPQTPAKINQTACTNSGGNWIDLEIRCIQAPCPEEQGYCDYYKECQEDFEAAANRYKLTVFLVSIIVGMIALVAGIILTLPSVSSGLMIGGTFLTIFGTLFYWTNLNNILKAIILGLVLFILIWVGYKKLGN
;
A
#
# COMPACT_ATOMS: atom_id res chain seq x y z
N MET A 1 18.10 0.64 -55.96
CA MET A 1 17.10 0.56 -54.86
C MET A 1 17.65 -0.32 -53.76
N LYS A 2 18.08 0.29 -52.65
CA LYS A 2 18.67 -0.39 -51.49
C LYS A 2 17.51 -1.03 -50.73
N LYS A 3 17.42 -2.36 -50.71
CA LYS A 3 16.43 -3.07 -49.88
C LYS A 3 16.79 -2.80 -48.42
N GLU A 4 16.06 -1.90 -47.79
CA GLU A 4 16.10 -1.73 -46.34
C GLU A 4 15.67 -3.07 -45.74
N LYS A 5 16.63 -3.81 -45.18
CA LYS A 5 16.32 -5.03 -44.44
C LYS A 5 15.53 -4.55 -43.23
N VAL A 6 14.22 -4.76 -43.25
CA VAL A 6 13.40 -4.71 -42.04
C VAL A 6 13.95 -5.81 -41.14
N ILE A 7 14.79 -5.42 -40.18
CA ILE A 7 15.39 -6.33 -39.20
C ILE A 7 14.24 -6.77 -38.29
N VAL A 8 13.61 -7.89 -38.62
CA VAL A 8 12.61 -8.50 -37.75
C VAL A 8 13.33 -8.91 -36.48
N PRO A 9 12.98 -8.35 -35.30
CA PRO A 9 13.62 -8.76 -34.06
C PRO A 9 13.36 -10.25 -33.83
N THR A 10 14.42 -10.99 -33.51
CA THR A 10 14.29 -12.41 -33.13
C THR A 10 13.36 -12.50 -31.91
N ARG A 11 12.58 -13.59 -31.80
CA ARG A 11 11.59 -13.77 -30.72
C ARG A 11 12.16 -13.55 -29.31
N MET A 12 13.46 -13.79 -29.12
CA MET A 12 14.16 -13.54 -27.86
C MET A 12 14.28 -12.04 -27.54
N LYS A 13 14.63 -11.20 -28.52
CA LYS A 13 14.74 -9.74 -28.34
C LYS A 13 13.40 -9.11 -28.01
N THR A 14 12.33 -9.61 -28.63
CA THR A 14 10.98 -9.09 -28.37
C THR A 14 10.48 -9.42 -26.96
N ILE A 15 10.79 -10.62 -26.46
CA ILE A 15 10.45 -11.04 -25.08
C ILE A 15 11.24 -10.21 -24.05
N ILE A 16 12.57 -10.09 -24.24
CA ILE A 16 13.42 -9.30 -23.33
C ILE A 16 12.92 -7.86 -23.23
N LEU A 17 12.60 -7.24 -24.37
CA LEU A 17 12.08 -5.88 -24.40
C LEU A 17 10.72 -5.77 -23.68
N SER A 18 9.84 -6.76 -23.84
CA SER A 18 8.54 -6.79 -23.16
C SER A 18 8.69 -6.84 -21.64
N ILE A 19 9.58 -7.71 -21.14
CA ILE A 19 9.86 -7.84 -19.71
C ILE A 19 10.48 -6.56 -19.15
N ALA A 20 11.44 -5.97 -19.88
CA ALA A 20 12.06 -4.71 -19.48
C ALA A 20 11.03 -3.59 -19.36
N ILE A 21 10.12 -3.46 -20.35
CA ILE A 21 9.02 -2.48 -20.30
C ILE A 21 8.13 -2.73 -19.09
N ALA A 22 7.74 -3.98 -18.82
CA ALA A 22 6.87 -4.31 -17.69
C ALA A 22 7.49 -3.92 -16.34
N ILE A 23 8.77 -4.24 -16.14
CA ILE A 23 9.50 -3.91 -14.90
C ILE A 23 9.65 -2.40 -14.75
N ILE A 24 10.11 -1.72 -15.81
CA ILE A 24 10.37 -0.27 -15.77
C ILE A 24 9.06 0.50 -15.58
N LEU A 25 7.97 0.12 -16.25
CA LEU A 25 6.65 0.72 -16.07
C LEU A 25 6.20 0.59 -14.61
N SER A 26 6.29 -0.61 -14.05
CA SER A 26 5.86 -0.89 -12.68
C SER A 26 6.69 -0.08 -11.67
N ALA A 27 8.02 -0.12 -11.80
CA ALA A 27 8.91 0.64 -10.95
C ALA A 27 8.66 2.15 -11.07
N PHE A 28 8.54 2.66 -12.30
CA PHE A 28 8.27 4.08 -12.56
C PHE A 28 7.02 4.55 -11.83
N VAL A 29 5.90 3.84 -11.94
CA VAL A 29 4.66 4.23 -11.27
C VAL A 29 4.81 4.22 -9.75
N ILE A 30 5.44 3.19 -9.17
CA ILE A 30 5.64 3.09 -7.72
C ILE A 30 6.51 4.24 -7.21
N TYR A 31 7.66 4.49 -7.85
CA TYR A 31 8.54 5.59 -7.46
C TYR A 31 7.92 6.96 -7.73
N PHE A 32 7.14 7.09 -8.79
CA PHE A 32 6.40 8.31 -9.08
C PHE A 32 5.39 8.63 -7.98
N ILE A 33 4.60 7.65 -7.53
CA ILE A 33 3.68 7.82 -6.40
C ILE A 33 4.45 8.27 -5.16
N ASN A 34 5.59 7.64 -4.84
CA ASN A 34 6.42 8.02 -3.70
C ASN A 34 7.02 9.43 -3.81
N ALA A 35 7.30 9.90 -5.04
CA ALA A 35 7.84 11.23 -5.25
C ALA A 35 6.77 12.33 -5.07
N VAL A 36 5.54 12.09 -5.53
CA VAL A 36 4.44 13.08 -5.44
C VAL A 36 3.62 12.97 -4.16
N TYR A 37 3.58 11.79 -3.56
CA TYR A 37 2.84 11.49 -2.35
C TYR A 37 3.71 10.60 -1.45
N PRO A 38 4.64 11.20 -0.67
CA PRO A 38 5.61 10.44 0.13
C PRO A 38 4.93 9.51 1.14
N ARG A 39 5.59 8.39 1.41
CA ARG A 39 5.13 7.44 2.44
C ARG A 39 5.23 8.12 3.82
N PRO A 40 4.15 8.10 4.64
CA PRO A 40 4.23 8.62 6.00
C PRO A 40 5.22 7.78 6.81
N SER A 41 6.12 8.44 7.55
CA SER A 41 7.05 7.80 8.48
C SER A 41 6.51 7.85 9.91
N TRP A 42 6.93 6.93 10.78
CA TRP A 42 6.48 6.95 12.18
C TRP A 42 6.99 8.19 12.90
N GLU A 43 8.21 8.60 12.56
CA GLU A 43 8.93 9.72 13.13
C GLU A 43 8.24 11.06 12.86
N ASP A 44 7.52 11.22 11.74
CA ASP A 44 6.76 12.44 11.45
C ASP A 44 5.57 12.66 12.40
N PHE A 45 5.03 11.57 12.97
CA PHE A 45 3.86 11.59 13.84
C PHE A 45 4.23 11.44 15.30
N CYS A 46 5.12 10.50 15.60
CA CYS A 46 5.49 10.10 16.96
C CYS A 46 6.97 10.42 17.31
N GLY A 47 7.73 11.09 16.44
CA GLY A 47 9.10 11.51 16.71
C GLY A 47 9.24 12.93 17.28
N GLY A 48 10.42 13.23 17.83
CA GLY A 48 10.85 14.58 18.22
C GLY A 48 10.15 15.18 19.45
N GLU A 49 10.03 16.52 19.46
CA GLU A 49 9.40 17.28 20.55
C GLU A 49 7.91 16.92 20.78
N ARG A 50 7.23 16.32 19.78
CA ARG A 50 5.85 15.84 19.93
C ARG A 50 5.70 14.71 20.95
N THR A 51 6.75 13.89 21.12
CA THR A 51 6.84 12.89 22.19
C THR A 51 7.57 13.38 23.43
N ALA A 52 8.47 14.38 23.30
CA ALA A 52 9.09 15.03 24.45
C ALA A 52 8.12 15.92 25.25
N LEU A 53 7.08 16.48 24.62
CA LEU A 53 6.04 17.30 25.26
C LEU A 53 4.86 16.48 25.77
N LYS A 54 4.67 15.25 25.29
CA LYS A 54 3.70 14.27 25.83
C LYS A 54 4.38 13.25 26.77
N GLY A 55 5.40 13.70 27.51
CA GLY A 55 5.92 13.11 28.74
C GLY A 55 6.07 11.59 28.80
N SER A 56 7.01 10.98 28.09
CA SER A 56 7.62 9.77 28.67
C SER A 56 8.47 10.21 29.87
N PRO A 57 8.13 9.87 31.14
CA PRO A 57 9.07 10.14 32.19
C PRO A 57 10.27 9.22 31.97
N GLN A 58 11.44 9.83 31.84
CA GLN A 58 12.73 9.15 31.71
C GLN A 58 13.07 8.33 32.98
N THR A 59 12.18 8.33 33.97
CA THR A 59 12.23 7.57 35.21
C THR A 59 10.89 6.86 35.43
N PRO A 60 10.88 5.59 35.87
CA PRO A 60 9.67 4.87 36.28
C PRO A 60 9.17 5.43 37.63
N ALA A 61 8.78 6.69 37.67
CA ALA A 61 7.91 7.19 38.73
C ALA A 61 6.53 6.56 38.51
N LYS A 62 5.86 6.15 39.59
CA LYS A 62 4.48 5.67 39.52
C LYS A 62 3.61 6.78 38.92
N ILE A 63 3.30 6.68 37.63
CA ILE A 63 2.37 7.59 36.97
C ILE A 63 0.98 7.19 37.45
N ASN A 64 0.24 8.13 38.02
CA ASN A 64 -1.18 7.96 38.30
C ASN A 64 -2.01 8.51 37.13
N GLN A 65 -3.31 8.18 37.10
CA GLN A 65 -4.22 8.59 36.04
C GLN A 65 -4.22 10.11 35.79
N THR A 66 -4.19 10.90 36.86
CA THR A 66 -4.22 12.37 36.79
C THR A 66 -2.93 12.93 36.18
N ALA A 67 -1.76 12.39 36.52
CA ALA A 67 -0.49 12.79 35.92
C ALA A 67 -0.43 12.41 34.43
N CYS A 68 -0.92 11.21 34.08
CA CYS A 68 -0.97 10.74 32.69
C CYS A 68 -1.77 11.69 31.78
N THR A 69 -3.00 12.01 32.20
CA THR A 69 -3.91 12.86 31.44
C THR A 69 -3.41 14.30 31.36
N ASN A 70 -2.83 14.84 32.45
CA ASN A 70 -2.22 16.17 32.44
C ASN A 70 -0.99 16.27 31.52
N SER A 71 -0.28 15.16 31.30
CA SER A 71 0.84 15.08 30.34
C SER A 71 0.39 14.74 28.91
N GLY A 72 -0.91 14.72 28.63
CA GLY A 72 -1.45 14.45 27.30
C GLY A 72 -1.37 12.98 26.86
N GLY A 73 -1.15 12.06 27.80
CA GLY A 73 -1.24 10.62 27.58
C GLY A 73 -2.63 10.06 27.87
N ASN A 74 -2.87 8.83 27.41
CA ASN A 74 -4.11 8.10 27.64
C ASN A 74 -3.90 7.04 28.72
N TRP A 75 -4.63 7.13 29.84
CA TRP A 75 -4.55 6.12 30.90
C TRP A 75 -5.29 4.84 30.50
N ILE A 76 -4.64 3.69 30.68
CA ILE A 76 -5.21 2.37 30.40
C ILE A 76 -5.19 1.57 31.70
N ASP A 77 -6.37 1.24 32.21
CA ASP A 77 -6.53 0.41 33.39
C ASP A 77 -6.19 -1.06 33.07
N LEU A 78 -5.36 -1.66 33.90
CA LEU A 78 -5.05 -3.09 33.85
C LEU A 78 -5.94 -3.80 34.86
N GLU A 79 -6.91 -4.56 34.35
CA GLU A 79 -7.77 -5.40 35.19
C GLU A 79 -7.01 -6.70 35.56
N ILE A 80 -6.01 -6.60 36.45
CA ILE A 80 -5.25 -7.75 36.91
C ILE A 80 -6.02 -8.46 38.02
N ARG A 81 -6.39 -9.71 37.78
CA ARG A 81 -6.86 -10.59 38.85
C ARG A 81 -5.66 -11.01 39.71
N CYS A 82 -5.52 -10.39 40.88
CA CYS A 82 -4.47 -10.74 41.82
C CYS A 82 -4.67 -12.18 42.31
N ILE A 83 -3.60 -12.98 42.29
CA ILE A 83 -3.62 -14.34 42.86
C ILE A 83 -3.62 -14.26 44.41
N GLN A 84 -3.14 -13.17 45.00
CA GLN A 84 -3.06 -12.98 46.46
C GLN A 84 -3.19 -11.51 46.87
N ALA A 85 -3.92 -11.23 47.95
CA ALA A 85 -4.21 -9.89 48.48
C ALA A 85 -3.18 -9.44 49.54
N PRO A 86 -2.95 -8.12 49.74
CA PRO A 86 -3.64 -6.99 49.10
C PRO A 86 -3.09 -6.66 47.69
N CYS A 87 -3.99 -6.32 46.77
CA CYS A 87 -3.64 -5.83 45.44
C CYS A 87 -3.10 -4.39 45.52
N PRO A 88 -2.13 -4.01 44.66
CA PRO A 88 -1.81 -2.60 44.42
C PRO A 88 -3.05 -1.84 43.93
N GLU A 89 -3.41 -0.73 44.58
CA GLU A 89 -4.68 0.01 44.38
C GLU A 89 -4.80 0.77 43.04
N GLU A 90 -3.71 1.03 42.33
CA GLU A 90 -3.74 1.63 40.99
C GLU A 90 -2.83 0.81 40.06
N GLN A 91 -3.44 -0.01 39.21
CA GLN A 91 -2.73 -0.79 38.20
C GLN A 91 -3.21 -0.33 36.83
N GLY A 92 -2.40 0.53 36.21
CA GLY A 92 -2.61 0.99 34.85
C GLY A 92 -1.30 1.52 34.30
N TYR A 93 -1.29 1.83 33.02
CA TYR A 93 -0.16 2.48 32.39
C TYR A 93 -0.63 3.66 31.55
N CYS A 94 0.26 4.61 31.35
CA CYS A 94 -0.01 5.76 30.50
C CYS A 94 0.51 5.50 29.08
N ASP A 95 -0.39 5.53 28.10
CA ASP A 95 -0.08 5.44 26.68
C ASP A 95 0.04 6.84 26.08
N TYR A 96 1.28 7.28 25.92
CA TYR A 96 1.63 8.56 25.31
C TYR A 96 1.59 8.55 23.78
N TYR A 97 1.51 7.36 23.17
CA TYR A 97 1.61 7.18 21.73
C TYR A 97 0.26 6.96 21.07
N LYS A 98 -0.79 6.59 21.81
CA LYS A 98 -2.12 6.29 21.26
C LYS A 98 -2.58 7.28 20.19
N GLU A 99 -2.61 8.57 20.50
CA GLU A 99 -3.11 9.59 19.57
C GLU A 99 -2.20 9.74 18.33
N CYS A 100 -0.87 9.76 18.53
CA CYS A 100 0.06 9.87 17.39
C CYS A 100 0.05 8.60 16.51
N GLN A 101 -0.17 7.44 17.14
CA GLN A 101 -0.34 6.17 16.44
C GLN A 101 -1.62 6.16 15.62
N GLU A 102 -2.74 6.63 16.17
CA GLU A 102 -4.00 6.75 15.43
C GLU A 102 -3.84 7.68 14.20
N ASP A 103 -3.17 8.83 14.36
CA ASP A 103 -2.88 9.74 13.26
C ASP A 103 -1.95 9.12 12.19
N PHE A 104 -0.90 8.44 12.63
CA PHE A 104 0.02 7.71 11.73
C PHE A 104 -0.72 6.62 10.96
N GLU A 105 -1.52 5.80 11.64
CA GLU A 105 -2.31 4.73 11.03
C GLU A 105 -3.31 5.31 10.03
N ALA A 106 -3.99 6.42 10.36
CA ALA A 106 -4.89 7.11 9.44
C ALA A 106 -4.16 7.61 8.18
N ALA A 107 -2.99 8.24 8.34
CA ALA A 107 -2.17 8.70 7.21
C ALA A 107 -1.63 7.54 6.36
N ALA A 108 -1.12 6.49 7.01
CA ALA A 108 -0.62 5.29 6.35
C ALA A 108 -1.74 4.60 5.55
N ASN A 109 -2.96 4.54 6.09
CA ASN A 109 -4.11 3.96 5.43
C ASN A 109 -4.53 4.76 4.19
N ARG A 110 -4.52 6.10 4.27
CA ARG A 110 -4.78 6.98 3.11
C ARG A 110 -3.72 6.78 2.04
N TYR A 111 -2.45 6.72 2.42
CA TYR A 111 -1.36 6.44 1.49
C TYR A 111 -1.51 5.09 0.77
N LYS A 112 -1.81 4.02 1.51
CA LYS A 112 -2.04 2.70 0.88
C LYS A 112 -3.23 2.71 -0.08
N LEU A 113 -4.31 3.42 0.26
CA LEU A 113 -5.46 3.60 -0.63
C LEU A 113 -5.08 4.37 -1.91
N THR A 114 -4.31 5.45 -1.80
CA THR A 114 -3.82 6.21 -2.95
C THR A 114 -2.95 5.36 -3.86
N VAL A 115 -2.00 4.60 -3.31
CA VAL A 115 -1.16 3.66 -4.08
C VAL A 115 -2.02 2.64 -4.82
N PHE A 116 -3.02 2.05 -4.15
CA PHE A 116 -3.97 1.11 -4.75
C PHE A 116 -4.74 1.72 -5.93
N LEU A 117 -5.37 2.88 -5.73
CA LEU A 117 -6.20 3.54 -6.75
C LEU A 117 -5.37 3.95 -7.97
N VAL A 118 -4.22 4.58 -7.75
CA VAL A 118 -3.34 5.01 -8.85
C VAL A 118 -2.81 3.79 -9.61
N SER A 119 -2.37 2.75 -8.92
CA SER A 119 -1.85 1.53 -9.55
C SER A 119 -2.90 0.81 -10.39
N ILE A 120 -4.16 0.74 -9.91
CA ILE A 120 -5.26 0.18 -10.69
C ILE A 120 -5.58 1.02 -11.92
N ILE A 121 -5.72 2.34 -11.78
CA ILE A 121 -6.07 3.22 -12.90
C ILE A 121 -4.99 3.16 -13.97
N VAL A 122 -3.72 3.32 -13.59
CA VAL A 122 -2.59 3.28 -14.52
C VAL A 122 -2.43 1.88 -15.12
N GLY A 123 -2.60 0.82 -14.32
CA GLY A 123 -2.54 -0.56 -14.80
C GLY A 123 -3.63 -0.87 -15.83
N MET A 124 -4.85 -0.39 -15.61
CA MET A 124 -5.97 -0.52 -16.56
C MET A 124 -5.71 0.27 -17.85
N ILE A 125 -5.19 1.50 -17.75
CA ILE A 125 -4.80 2.29 -18.93
C ILE A 125 -3.70 1.55 -19.72
N ALA A 126 -2.69 1.00 -19.04
CA ALA A 126 -1.62 0.23 -19.68
C ALA A 126 -2.15 -1.02 -20.37
N LEU A 127 -3.10 -1.74 -19.77
CA LEU A 127 -3.76 -2.89 -20.39
C LEU A 127 -4.50 -2.52 -21.67
N VAL A 128 -5.33 -1.46 -21.62
CA VAL A 128 -6.08 -0.97 -22.79
C VAL A 128 -5.12 -0.49 -23.88
N ALA A 129 -4.10 0.29 -23.53
CA ALA A 129 -3.08 0.74 -24.48
C ALA A 129 -2.33 -0.44 -25.11
N GLY A 130 -1.99 -1.46 -24.32
CA GLY A 130 -1.37 -2.69 -24.79
C GLY A 130 -2.24 -3.43 -25.81
N ILE A 131 -3.56 -3.43 -25.66
CA ILE A 131 -4.49 -4.06 -26.61
C ILE A 131 -4.55 -3.30 -27.94
N ILE A 132 -4.49 -1.96 -27.91
CA ILE A 132 -4.63 -1.12 -29.10
C ILE A 132 -3.33 -1.06 -29.92
N LEU A 133 -2.17 -1.16 -29.26
CA LEU A 133 -0.87 -1.07 -29.93
C LEU A 133 -0.55 -2.32 -30.77
N THR A 134 -0.15 -2.08 -32.01
CA THR A 134 0.22 -3.14 -32.97
C THR A 134 1.65 -3.65 -32.81
N LEU A 135 2.51 -2.93 -32.07
CA LEU A 135 3.90 -3.31 -31.81
C LEU A 135 3.97 -4.47 -30.81
N PRO A 136 4.38 -5.69 -31.21
CA PRO A 136 4.23 -6.89 -30.38
C PRO A 136 4.93 -6.80 -29.02
N SER A 137 6.14 -6.22 -28.98
CA SER A 137 6.93 -6.08 -27.75
C SER A 137 6.36 -5.04 -26.78
N VAL A 138 5.91 -3.91 -27.31
CA VAL A 138 5.37 -2.83 -26.47
C VAL A 138 3.99 -3.23 -25.95
N SER A 139 3.15 -3.81 -26.81
CA SER A 139 1.86 -4.38 -26.43
C SER A 139 1.99 -5.39 -25.31
N SER A 140 2.83 -6.41 -25.47
CA SER A 140 3.03 -7.46 -24.47
C SER A 140 3.61 -6.90 -23.16
N GLY A 141 4.58 -5.98 -23.26
CA GLY A 141 5.18 -5.34 -22.09
C GLY A 141 4.20 -4.49 -21.29
N LEU A 142 3.35 -3.70 -21.95
CA LEU A 142 2.29 -2.92 -21.29
C LEU A 142 1.21 -3.81 -20.69
N MET A 143 0.85 -4.91 -21.34
CA MET A 143 -0.15 -5.83 -20.78
C MET A 143 0.39 -6.55 -19.52
N ILE A 144 1.63 -7.04 -19.56
CA ILE A 144 2.26 -7.68 -18.40
C ILE A 144 2.48 -6.66 -17.27
N GLY A 145 3.04 -5.49 -17.60
CA GLY A 145 3.28 -4.43 -16.63
C GLY A 145 2.00 -3.91 -16.00
N GLY A 146 0.96 -3.68 -16.80
CA GLY A 146 -0.36 -3.26 -16.32
C GLY A 146 -1.00 -4.29 -15.39
N THR A 147 -0.91 -5.58 -15.74
CA THR A 147 -1.39 -6.68 -14.88
C THR A 147 -0.61 -6.74 -13.57
N PHE A 148 0.72 -6.62 -13.63
CA PHE A 148 1.55 -6.62 -12.43
C PHE A 148 1.23 -5.42 -11.52
N LEU A 149 1.03 -4.24 -12.10
CA LEU A 149 0.62 -3.03 -11.39
C LEU A 149 -0.72 -3.19 -10.66
N THR A 150 -1.73 -3.76 -11.32
CA THR A 150 -3.04 -3.97 -10.68
C THR A 150 -2.96 -4.97 -9.54
N ILE A 151 -2.20 -6.07 -9.71
CA ILE A 151 -1.95 -7.05 -8.66
C ILE A 151 -1.19 -6.40 -7.50
N PHE A 152 -0.10 -5.70 -7.77
CA PHE A 152 0.73 -5.04 -6.75
C PHE A 152 -0.08 -4.04 -5.93
N GLY A 153 -0.83 -3.15 -6.59
CA GLY A 153 -1.70 -2.19 -5.93
C GLY A 153 -2.72 -2.89 -5.03
N THR A 154 -3.35 -3.96 -5.53
CA THR A 154 -4.33 -4.75 -4.77
C THR A 154 -3.72 -5.37 -3.53
N LEU A 155 -2.55 -6.00 -3.65
CA LEU A 155 -1.84 -6.59 -2.50
C LEU A 155 -1.45 -5.52 -1.47
N PHE A 156 -1.09 -4.31 -1.92
CA PHE A 156 -0.64 -3.23 -1.05
C PHE A 156 -1.72 -2.71 -0.09
N TYR A 157 -3.00 -2.73 -0.50
CA TYR A 157 -4.13 -2.30 0.32
C TYR A 157 -5.00 -3.46 0.83
N TRP A 158 -4.67 -4.70 0.47
CA TRP A 158 -5.49 -5.89 0.74
C TRP A 158 -5.87 -6.04 2.21
N THR A 159 -4.93 -5.88 3.14
CA THR A 159 -5.20 -6.08 4.58
C THR A 159 -6.24 -5.10 5.13
N ASN A 160 -6.34 -3.92 4.53
CA ASN A 160 -7.17 -2.82 5.02
C ASN A 160 -8.52 -2.73 4.32
N LEU A 161 -8.72 -3.49 3.25
CA LEU A 161 -10.01 -3.59 2.56
C LEU A 161 -11.02 -4.38 3.37
N ASN A 162 -12.25 -3.88 3.44
CA ASN A 162 -13.40 -4.63 3.94
C ASN A 162 -13.58 -5.91 3.10
N ASN A 163 -13.97 -7.01 3.75
CA ASN A 163 -14.24 -8.30 3.10
C ASN A 163 -15.26 -8.18 1.96
N ILE A 164 -16.27 -7.32 2.08
CA ILE A 164 -17.25 -7.07 1.01
C ILE A 164 -16.58 -6.42 -0.21
N LEU A 165 -15.72 -5.42 0.01
CA LEU A 165 -14.97 -4.76 -1.05
C LEU A 165 -14.02 -5.72 -1.77
N LYS A 166 -13.33 -6.59 -1.02
CA LYS A 166 -12.48 -7.66 -1.59
C LYS A 166 -13.28 -8.56 -2.53
N ALA A 167 -14.46 -9.00 -2.10
CA ALA A 167 -15.34 -9.85 -2.91
C ALA A 167 -15.79 -9.15 -4.19
N ILE A 168 -16.19 -7.87 -4.11
CA ILE A 168 -16.61 -7.08 -5.28
C ILE A 168 -15.46 -6.92 -6.27
N ILE A 169 -14.25 -6.57 -5.81
CA ILE A 169 -13.08 -6.38 -6.68
C ILE A 169 -12.73 -7.69 -7.38
N LEU A 170 -12.66 -8.82 -6.64
CA LEU A 170 -12.38 -10.13 -7.23
C LEU A 170 -13.45 -10.53 -8.25
N GLY A 171 -14.73 -10.30 -7.95
CA GLY A 171 -15.83 -10.56 -8.88
C GLY A 171 -15.72 -9.73 -10.16
N LEU A 172 -15.38 -8.44 -10.04
CA LEU A 172 -15.23 -7.54 -11.19
C LEU A 172 -14.03 -7.92 -12.06
N VAL A 173 -12.88 -8.23 -11.46
CA VAL A 173 -11.69 -8.70 -12.19
C VAL A 173 -11.99 -10.01 -12.91
N LEU A 174 -12.63 -10.96 -12.24
CA LEU A 174 -13.02 -12.24 -12.83
C LEU A 174 -13.95 -12.03 -14.03
N PHE A 175 -14.97 -11.17 -13.89
CA PHE A 175 -15.88 -10.82 -14.97
C PHE A 175 -15.15 -10.23 -16.19
N ILE A 176 -14.24 -9.27 -15.97
CA ILE A 176 -13.44 -8.68 -17.05
C ILE A 176 -12.57 -9.74 -17.74
N LEU A 177 -11.92 -10.62 -16.99
CA LEU A 177 -11.08 -11.68 -17.55
C LEU A 177 -11.90 -12.66 -18.42
N ILE A 178 -13.07 -13.08 -17.94
CA ILE A 178 -13.99 -13.94 -18.70
C ILE A 178 -14.45 -13.21 -19.98
N TRP A 179 -14.82 -11.94 -19.87
CA TRP A 179 -15.28 -11.12 -21.00
C TRP A 179 -14.19 -10.95 -22.07
N VAL A 180 -12.96 -10.61 -21.66
CA VAL A 180 -11.81 -10.47 -22.57
C VAL A 180 -11.46 -11.81 -23.20
N GLY A 181 -11.47 -12.89 -22.42
CA GLY A 181 -11.24 -14.26 -22.91
C GLY A 181 -12.26 -14.64 -23.98
N TYR A 182 -13.55 -14.43 -23.73
CA TYR A 182 -14.61 -14.74 -24.69
C TYR A 182 -14.50 -13.91 -25.97
N LYS A 183 -14.26 -12.59 -25.85
CA LYS A 183 -14.19 -11.70 -27.00
C LYS A 183 -12.94 -11.91 -27.87
N LYS A 184 -11.81 -12.30 -27.27
CA LYS A 184 -10.51 -12.42 -27.98
C LYS A 184 -10.16 -13.85 -28.38
N LEU A 185 -10.72 -14.87 -27.73
CA LEU A 185 -10.51 -16.29 -28.09
C LEU A 185 -11.68 -16.88 -28.88
N GLY A 186 -12.85 -16.22 -28.87
CA GLY A 186 -14.03 -16.62 -29.65
C GLY A 186 -14.10 -16.02 -31.06
N ASN A 187 -13.13 -15.20 -31.46
CA ASN A 187 -12.94 -14.62 -32.79
C ASN A 187 -11.50 -14.85 -33.23
#